data_AF-A0A2M7LTN6-F1
#
_entry.id   AF-A0A2M7LTN6-F1
#
_cell.length_a   1.000
_cell.length_b   1.000
_cell.length_c   1.000
_cell.angle_alpha   90.00
_cell.angle_beta   90.00
_cell.angle_gamma   90.00
#
_symmetry.space_group_name_H-M   'P 1'
#
loop_
_entity.id
_entity.type
_entity.pdbx_description
1 polymer ?
#
loop_
_entity_poly.entity_id
_entity_poly.type
_entity_poly.pdbx_seq_one_letter_code
_entity_poly.pdbx_strand_id
1 'polypeptide(L)'
;MSYLYVFFAAQNQPLFDFENAPTIGGFINLITRASFGTFKAYQNSMPSLIGSALSFISALTLIVKDFRPLGVIFILIGVVFALRKRNNLYIFLLIQAATCLFFFFYAGYMLTTLFSAATFEKFLTFVYLSLIPFFAIGLKYSYELVSNFVSKHSNKKIIQIFPKLIFFIILIVYFNTIYQSSLSTLSLLPKTKNFNLVAQQILKSSPDKSILLINHDRLLFPMTYEYLKNEKQYLKKRIYIINPSALSRSFYRKRLQALIKNLDLTYDEQEKTIDNFLNIIKINRAKYNFFTDIEIGTELWVPYGMLWKYIPDKKTLLSQTPKLLMENQNFWKQLKPYKLNAQQNNLLYLKDLNNVINSAYENFALFAYVSGNKTLAKQILANIMIDLKPETVKPQTLTLFMNEKDCILARYYMKNTKEETFFSKSEDLKTIIKYYGLCNIKPKDPEKLMKLYDELKKKEDVPLSL
;
A
#
# COMPACT_ATOMS: atom_id res chain seq x y z
N MET A 1 -13.22 22.48 -5.89
CA MET A 1 -11.86 23.06 -5.88
C MET A 1 -10.77 22.07 -6.28
N SER A 2 -10.78 20.81 -5.83
CA SER A 2 -9.68 19.85 -6.06
C SER A 2 -9.42 19.49 -7.54
N TYR A 3 -10.45 19.36 -8.38
CA TYR A 3 -10.28 19.03 -9.80
C TYR A 3 -9.75 20.19 -10.66
N LEU A 4 -10.10 21.42 -10.30
CA LEU A 4 -9.57 22.63 -10.98
C LEU A 4 -8.07 22.77 -10.75
N TYR A 5 -7.59 22.46 -9.54
CA TYR A 5 -6.15 22.43 -9.27
C TYR A 5 -5.43 21.46 -10.20
N VAL A 6 -5.96 20.24 -10.41
CA VAL A 6 -5.36 19.25 -11.32
C VAL A 6 -5.33 19.77 -12.76
N PHE A 7 -6.39 20.45 -13.21
CA PHE A 7 -6.43 21.10 -14.51
C PHE A 7 -5.29 22.11 -14.68
N PHE A 8 -5.15 23.07 -13.76
CA PHE A 8 -4.10 24.10 -13.82
C PHE A 8 -2.70 23.51 -13.65
N ALA A 9 -2.52 22.56 -12.74
CA ALA A 9 -1.23 21.89 -12.56
C ALA A 9 -0.80 21.13 -13.82
N ALA A 10 -1.75 20.50 -14.52
CA ALA A 10 -1.47 19.75 -15.74
C ALA A 10 -1.10 20.64 -16.95
N GLN A 11 -1.46 21.94 -16.93
CA GLN A 11 -1.04 22.89 -17.97
C GLN A 11 0.48 23.10 -18.00
N ASN A 12 1.15 22.95 -16.86
CA ASN A 12 2.62 23.00 -16.76
C ASN A 12 3.31 21.73 -17.28
N GLN A 13 2.57 20.85 -17.95
CA GLN A 13 3.05 19.60 -18.52
C GLN A 13 3.89 18.75 -17.55
N PRO A 14 3.39 18.46 -16.33
CA PRO A 14 4.13 17.65 -15.39
C PRO A 14 4.44 16.27 -15.99
N LEU A 15 5.53 15.68 -15.50
CA LEU A 15 5.93 14.30 -15.79
C LEU A 15 4.80 13.29 -15.60
N PHE A 16 3.86 13.59 -14.71
CA PHE A 16 2.69 12.77 -14.42
C PHE A 16 1.42 13.57 -14.65
N ASP A 17 0.67 13.15 -15.66
CA ASP A 17 -0.68 13.62 -15.93
C ASP A 17 -1.44 12.41 -16.43
N PHE A 18 -2.27 11.84 -15.54
CA PHE A 18 -2.97 10.60 -15.85
C PHE A 18 -4.08 10.83 -16.86
N GLU A 19 -4.75 11.99 -16.87
CA GLU A 19 -6.00 12.15 -17.62
C GLU A 19 -5.91 13.18 -18.75
N ASN A 20 -4.77 13.83 -18.94
CA ASN A 20 -4.66 14.98 -19.84
C ASN A 20 -5.71 16.05 -19.52
N ALA A 21 -5.78 16.38 -18.23
CA ALA A 21 -6.80 17.27 -17.66
C ALA A 21 -6.98 18.61 -18.38
N PRO A 22 -5.97 19.23 -19.05
CA PRO A 22 -6.16 20.48 -19.78
C PRO A 22 -7.14 20.37 -20.97
N THR A 23 -7.42 19.16 -21.46
CA THR A 23 -8.42 18.94 -22.51
C THR A 23 -9.80 18.71 -21.92
N ILE A 24 -10.87 19.09 -22.63
CA ILE A 24 -12.26 18.89 -22.17
C ILE A 24 -12.52 17.39 -21.90
N GLY A 25 -12.14 16.51 -22.83
CA GLY A 25 -12.29 15.07 -22.65
C GLY A 25 -11.50 14.54 -21.45
N GLY A 26 -10.25 15.00 -21.27
CA GLY A 26 -9.43 14.64 -20.13
C GLY A 26 -9.97 15.13 -18.79
N PHE A 27 -10.51 16.34 -18.75
CA PHE A 27 -11.15 16.88 -17.55
C PHE A 27 -12.42 16.09 -17.17
N ILE A 28 -13.23 15.71 -18.16
CA ILE A 28 -14.39 14.84 -17.93
C ILE A 28 -13.95 13.47 -17.43
N ASN A 29 -12.93 12.86 -18.05
CA ASN A 29 -12.39 11.56 -17.61
C ASN A 29 -11.81 11.63 -16.20
N LEU A 30 -11.20 12.75 -15.82
CA LEU A 30 -10.70 12.98 -14.47
C LEU A 30 -11.83 13.02 -13.44
N ILE A 31 -12.91 13.76 -13.72
CA ILE A 31 -14.06 13.87 -12.80
C ILE A 31 -14.80 12.54 -12.68
N THR A 32 -15.05 11.88 -13.81
CA THR A 32 -15.78 10.61 -13.86
C THR A 32 -14.93 9.41 -13.44
N ARG A 33 -13.60 9.59 -13.39
CA ARG A 33 -12.61 8.51 -13.24
C ARG A 33 -12.78 7.40 -14.29
N ALA A 34 -13.28 7.73 -15.48
CA ALA A 34 -13.59 6.76 -16.54
C ALA A 34 -12.42 5.82 -16.86
N SER A 35 -11.19 6.31 -16.77
CA SER A 35 -9.98 5.55 -17.07
C SER A 35 -9.62 4.43 -16.08
N PHE A 36 -10.28 4.35 -14.91
CA PHE A 36 -10.15 3.21 -14.00
C PHE A 36 -11.14 2.09 -14.33
N GLY A 37 -12.19 2.37 -15.12
CA GLY A 37 -13.30 1.47 -15.41
C GLY A 37 -14.41 1.49 -14.36
N THR A 38 -15.49 0.77 -14.65
CA THR A 38 -16.65 0.64 -13.76
C THR A 38 -16.36 -0.35 -12.62
N PHE A 39 -16.78 -0.03 -11.40
CA PHE A 39 -16.59 -0.87 -10.20
C PHE A 39 -15.12 -1.19 -9.83
N LYS A 40 -14.20 -0.27 -10.14
CA LYS A 40 -12.77 -0.46 -9.84
C LYS A 40 -12.19 0.74 -9.12
N ALA A 41 -11.62 0.52 -7.93
CA ALA A 41 -10.85 1.52 -7.22
C ALA A 41 -9.48 1.78 -7.87
N TYR A 42 -8.89 0.73 -8.45
CA TYR A 42 -7.55 0.70 -9.08
C TYR A 42 -7.49 -0.39 -10.15
N GLN A 43 -6.51 -0.33 -11.07
CA GLN A 43 -6.48 -1.18 -12.27
C GLN A 43 -6.51 -2.70 -12.00
N ASN A 44 -5.99 -3.14 -10.86
CA ASN A 44 -5.90 -4.56 -10.49
C ASN A 44 -7.06 -5.06 -9.60
N SER A 45 -8.09 -4.26 -9.33
CA SER A 45 -9.25 -4.75 -8.57
C SER A 45 -10.10 -5.67 -9.46
N MET A 46 -10.28 -6.91 -9.03
CA MET A 46 -11.23 -7.83 -9.64
C MET A 46 -12.63 -7.54 -9.10
N PRO A 47 -13.60 -7.16 -9.96
CA PRO A 47 -14.94 -6.86 -9.51
C PRO A 47 -15.58 -8.14 -8.96
N SER A 48 -15.95 -8.09 -7.68
CA SER A 48 -16.67 -9.16 -6.98
C SER A 48 -17.77 -8.53 -6.14
N LEU A 49 -19.01 -8.97 -6.32
CA LEU A 49 -20.14 -8.51 -5.51
C LEU A 49 -19.92 -8.81 -4.03
N ILE A 50 -19.36 -9.98 -3.70
CA ILE A 50 -19.03 -10.36 -2.32
C ILE A 50 -17.95 -9.43 -1.78
N GLY A 51 -16.86 -9.19 -2.54
CA GLY A 51 -15.80 -8.26 -2.13
C GLY A 51 -16.31 -6.82 -1.93
N SER A 52 -17.26 -6.40 -2.76
CA SER A 52 -17.92 -5.09 -2.68
C SER A 52 -18.81 -4.97 -1.44
N ALA A 53 -19.61 -6.01 -1.14
CA ALA A 53 -20.41 -6.06 0.09
C ALA A 53 -19.52 -6.07 1.35
N LEU A 54 -18.42 -6.85 1.35
CA LEU A 54 -17.45 -6.87 2.44
C LEU A 54 -16.76 -5.52 2.63
N SER A 55 -16.46 -4.79 1.55
CA SER A 55 -15.93 -3.42 1.62
C SER A 55 -16.91 -2.47 2.31
N PHE A 56 -18.19 -2.54 1.96
CA PHE A 56 -19.24 -1.76 2.62
C PHE A 56 -19.39 -2.10 4.11
N ILE A 57 -19.42 -3.38 4.46
CA ILE A 57 -19.49 -3.83 5.86
C ILE A 57 -18.25 -3.40 6.65
N SER A 58 -17.07 -3.41 6.02
CA SER A 58 -15.83 -2.94 6.63
C SER A 58 -15.88 -1.45 6.92
N ALA A 59 -16.48 -0.64 6.04
CA ALA A 59 -16.70 0.79 6.26
C ALA A 59 -17.60 1.04 7.47
N LEU A 60 -18.72 0.31 7.58
CA LEU A 60 -19.61 0.38 8.74
C LEU A 60 -18.89 -0.03 10.04
N THR A 61 -18.09 -1.10 9.99
CA THR A 61 -17.31 -1.57 11.13
C THR A 61 -16.31 -0.51 11.60
N LEU A 62 -15.63 0.17 10.67
CA LEU A 62 -14.69 1.25 10.99
C LEU A 62 -15.41 2.51 11.52
N ILE A 63 -16.58 2.87 10.99
CA ILE A 63 -17.42 3.94 11.56
C ILE A 63 -17.77 3.63 13.02
N VAL A 64 -18.19 2.40 13.32
CA VAL A 64 -18.52 1.97 14.70
C VAL A 64 -17.28 1.99 15.58
N LYS A 65 -16.12 1.55 15.08
CA LYS A 65 -14.86 1.56 15.83
C LYS A 65 -14.41 2.98 16.16
N ASP A 66 -14.48 3.90 15.20
CA ASP A 66 -13.92 5.24 15.32
C ASP A 66 -14.85 6.18 16.12
N PHE A 67 -16.16 6.15 15.87
CA PHE A 67 -17.14 6.90 16.68
C PHE A 67 -17.49 6.22 17.99
N ARG A 68 -17.19 4.91 18.12
CA ARG A 68 -17.64 4.02 19.21
C ARG A 68 -19.16 3.84 19.19
N PRO A 69 -19.70 2.78 19.83
CA PRO A 69 -21.14 2.55 19.88
C PRO A 69 -21.93 3.77 20.38
N LEU A 70 -21.43 4.48 21.41
CA LEU A 70 -22.07 5.68 21.93
C LEU A 70 -22.12 6.82 20.91
N GLY A 71 -21.06 7.04 20.13
CA GLY A 71 -21.06 8.08 19.10
C GLY A 71 -21.98 7.76 17.94
N VAL A 72 -22.09 6.49 17.56
CA VAL A 72 -23.07 6.03 16.55
C VAL A 72 -24.50 6.28 17.03
N ILE A 73 -24.81 6.03 18.31
CA ILE A 73 -26.13 6.36 18.89
C ILE A 73 -26.42 7.85 18.75
N PHE A 74 -25.47 8.73 19.08
CA PHE A 74 -25.65 10.17 18.89
C PHE A 74 -25.89 10.53 17.41
N ILE A 75 -25.11 9.96 16.48
CA ILE A 75 -25.33 10.17 15.04
C ILE A 75 -26.76 9.78 14.64
N LEU A 76 -27.26 8.61 15.06
CA LEU A 76 -28.61 8.14 14.73
C LEU A 76 -29.70 9.09 15.28
N ILE A 77 -29.59 9.51 16.54
CA ILE A 77 -30.49 10.52 17.13
C ILE A 77 -30.44 11.81 16.31
N GLY A 78 -29.24 12.23 15.92
CA GLY A 78 -29.01 13.41 15.10
C GLY A 78 -29.67 13.34 13.73
N VAL A 79 -29.56 12.20 13.04
CA VAL A 79 -30.19 11.96 11.74
C VAL A 79 -31.71 12.02 11.87
N VAL A 80 -32.29 11.29 12.83
CA VAL A 80 -33.75 11.28 13.07
C VAL A 80 -34.27 12.69 13.30
N PHE A 81 -33.57 13.47 14.13
CA PHE A 81 -34.00 14.82 14.43
C PHE A 81 -33.82 15.78 13.23
N ALA A 82 -32.68 15.69 12.53
CA ALA A 82 -32.40 16.51 11.36
C ALA A 82 -33.45 16.29 10.25
N LEU A 83 -33.90 15.05 10.06
CA LEU A 83 -34.97 14.70 9.12
C LEU A 83 -36.32 15.30 9.51
N ARG A 84 -36.65 15.39 10.81
CA ARG A 84 -37.88 16.05 11.29
C ARG A 84 -37.91 17.54 10.96
N LYS A 85 -36.76 18.21 10.96
CA LYS A 85 -36.66 19.64 10.60
C LYS A 85 -36.81 19.92 9.11
N ARG A 86 -36.73 18.91 8.23
CA ARG A 86 -36.84 19.04 6.76
C ARG A 86 -35.96 20.15 6.15
N ASN A 87 -34.77 20.39 6.72
CA ASN A 87 -33.83 21.37 6.19
C ASN A 87 -33.04 20.76 5.02
N ASN A 88 -33.03 21.45 3.87
CA ASN A 88 -32.32 21.02 2.67
C ASN A 88 -30.84 20.73 2.91
N LEU A 89 -30.18 21.47 3.80
CA LEU A 89 -28.77 21.24 4.15
C LEU A 89 -28.57 19.85 4.78
N TYR A 90 -29.45 19.43 5.68
CA TYR A 90 -29.33 18.13 6.35
C TYR A 90 -29.66 16.97 5.41
N ILE A 91 -30.64 17.17 4.52
CA ILE A 91 -30.95 16.20 3.47
C ILE A 91 -29.73 16.03 2.54
N PHE A 92 -29.13 17.14 2.11
CA PHE A 92 -27.91 17.12 1.31
C PHE A 92 -26.77 16.37 2.00
N LEU A 93 -26.49 16.64 3.28
CA LEU A 93 -25.44 15.95 4.04
C LEU A 93 -25.73 14.45 4.20
N LEU A 94 -27.00 14.06 4.36
CA LEU A 94 -27.39 12.65 4.45
C LEU A 94 -27.18 11.92 3.12
N ILE A 95 -27.58 12.54 2.01
CA ILE A 95 -27.35 12.01 0.65
C ILE A 95 -25.84 11.91 0.38
N GLN A 96 -25.07 12.92 0.78
CA GLN A 96 -23.60 12.90 0.68
C GLN A 96 -23.02 11.72 1.48
N ALA A 97 -23.41 11.55 2.74
CA ALA A 97 -22.95 10.44 3.57
C ALA A 97 -23.29 9.07 2.96
N ALA A 98 -24.54 8.91 2.49
CA ALA A 98 -25.00 7.68 1.83
C ALA A 98 -24.23 7.41 0.52
N THR A 99 -23.97 8.44 -0.28
CA THR A 99 -23.21 8.33 -1.54
C THR A 99 -21.75 7.97 -1.25
N CYS A 100 -21.12 8.62 -0.28
CA CYS A 100 -19.75 8.30 0.14
C CYS A 100 -19.65 6.90 0.75
N LEU A 101 -20.69 6.41 1.44
CA LEU A 101 -20.72 5.05 1.95
C LEU A 101 -20.93 4.03 0.83
N PHE A 102 -21.83 4.32 -0.11
CA PHE A 102 -22.06 3.51 -1.31
C PHE A 102 -20.81 3.44 -2.20
N PHE A 103 -19.98 4.48 -2.20
CA PHE A 103 -18.69 4.46 -2.89
C PHE A 103 -17.81 3.29 -2.43
N PHE A 104 -17.85 2.87 -1.16
CA PHE A 104 -17.07 1.69 -0.71
C PHE A 104 -17.58 0.37 -1.29
N PHE A 105 -18.90 0.27 -1.51
CA PHE A 105 -19.47 -0.84 -2.26
C PHE A 105 -19.02 -0.77 -3.72
N TYR A 106 -19.22 0.38 -4.37
CA TYR A 106 -18.88 0.59 -5.78
C TYR A 106 -17.40 0.37 -6.08
N ALA A 107 -16.51 0.83 -5.20
CA ALA A 107 -15.06 0.79 -5.42
C ALA A 107 -14.47 -0.63 -5.30
N GLY A 108 -15.13 -1.55 -4.61
CA GLY A 108 -14.72 -2.95 -4.50
C GLY A 108 -13.30 -3.14 -3.96
N TYR A 109 -12.97 -2.54 -2.81
CA TYR A 109 -11.62 -2.61 -2.25
C TYR A 109 -11.22 -4.03 -1.86
N MET A 110 -10.09 -4.50 -2.40
CA MET A 110 -9.46 -5.72 -1.92
C MET A 110 -8.62 -5.41 -0.68
N LEU A 111 -9.19 -5.61 0.51
CA LEU A 111 -8.54 -5.34 1.82
C LEU A 111 -7.45 -6.36 2.20
N THR A 112 -6.93 -7.11 1.23
CA THR A 112 -5.89 -8.12 1.44
C THR A 112 -4.50 -7.52 1.60
N THR A 113 -4.28 -6.28 1.13
CA THR A 113 -3.00 -5.59 1.26
C THR A 113 -3.10 -4.40 2.21
N LEU A 114 -2.00 -4.11 2.91
CA LEU A 114 -1.91 -2.96 3.82
C LEU A 114 -2.09 -1.63 3.08
N PHE A 115 -1.54 -1.51 1.86
CA PHE A 115 -1.72 -0.32 1.02
C PHE A 115 -3.19 -0.09 0.64
N SER A 116 -3.91 -1.13 0.23
CA SER A 116 -5.34 -1.04 -0.08
C SER A 116 -6.15 -0.65 1.17
N ALA A 117 -5.85 -1.23 2.33
CA ALA A 117 -6.49 -0.88 3.59
C ALA A 117 -6.22 0.57 4.02
N ALA A 118 -4.97 1.04 3.87
CA ALA A 118 -4.62 2.43 4.15
C ALA A 118 -5.36 3.42 3.23
N THR A 119 -5.49 3.06 1.95
CA THR A 119 -6.24 3.85 0.97
C THR A 119 -7.74 3.86 1.29
N PHE A 120 -8.28 2.73 1.73
CA PHE A 120 -9.66 2.61 2.21
C PHE A 120 -9.92 3.58 3.38
N GLU A 121 -9.06 3.59 4.40
CA GLU A 121 -9.18 4.50 5.55
C GLU A 121 -9.18 5.98 5.16
N LYS A 122 -8.35 6.36 4.18
CA LYS A 122 -8.31 7.73 3.67
C LYS A 122 -9.69 8.19 3.15
N PHE A 123 -10.41 7.34 2.41
CA PHE A 123 -11.71 7.70 1.87
C PHE A 123 -12.81 7.78 2.94
N LEU A 124 -12.65 7.14 4.10
CA LEU A 124 -13.62 7.23 5.20
C LEU A 124 -13.71 8.66 5.75
N THR A 125 -12.67 9.46 5.59
CA THR A 125 -12.65 10.86 6.01
C THR A 125 -13.84 11.65 5.44
N PHE A 126 -14.25 11.38 4.19
CA PHE A 126 -15.40 12.06 3.57
C PHE A 126 -16.73 11.64 4.19
N VAL A 127 -16.85 10.38 4.59
CA VAL A 127 -18.01 9.89 5.35
C VAL A 127 -18.03 10.56 6.73
N TYR A 128 -16.89 10.59 7.42
CA TYR A 128 -16.79 11.18 8.76
C TYR A 128 -17.15 12.66 8.77
N LEU A 129 -16.63 13.44 7.81
CA LEU A 129 -16.98 14.86 7.67
C LEU A 129 -18.49 15.07 7.47
N SER A 130 -19.17 14.17 6.78
CA SER A 130 -20.62 14.22 6.58
C SER A 130 -21.42 13.81 7.83
N LEU A 131 -20.86 12.95 8.68
CA LEU A 131 -21.50 12.46 9.90
C LEU A 131 -21.33 13.38 11.12
N ILE A 132 -20.25 14.18 11.18
CA ILE A 132 -19.97 15.10 12.31
C ILE A 132 -21.14 16.04 12.64
N PRO A 133 -21.83 16.69 11.66
CA PRO A 133 -22.98 17.53 11.97
C PRO A 133 -24.12 16.75 12.66
N PHE A 134 -24.40 15.51 12.21
CA PHE A 134 -25.40 14.67 12.85
C PHE A 134 -24.96 14.25 14.26
N PHE A 135 -23.69 13.94 14.47
CA PHE A 135 -23.15 13.67 15.80
C PHE A 135 -23.38 14.86 16.75
N ALA A 136 -23.08 16.09 16.33
CA ALA A 136 -23.28 17.29 17.14
C ALA A 136 -24.76 17.57 17.45
N ILE A 137 -25.64 17.40 16.47
CA ILE A 137 -27.10 17.48 16.64
C ILE A 137 -27.55 16.42 17.65
N GLY A 138 -27.09 15.18 17.49
CA GLY A 138 -27.35 14.07 18.39
C GLY A 138 -27.02 14.38 19.83
N LEU A 139 -25.81 14.88 20.08
CA LEU A 139 -25.36 15.31 21.42
C LEU A 139 -26.32 16.33 22.04
N LYS A 140 -26.68 17.38 21.28
CA LYS A 140 -27.61 18.41 21.75
C LYS A 140 -28.97 17.80 22.12
N TYR A 141 -29.55 16.98 21.25
CA TYR A 141 -30.87 16.40 21.48
C TYR A 141 -30.89 15.36 22.59
N SER A 142 -29.83 14.57 22.73
CA SER A 142 -29.69 13.65 23.87
C SER A 142 -29.67 14.40 25.19
N TYR A 143 -28.96 15.52 25.27
CA TYR A 143 -28.97 16.38 26.45
C TYR A 143 -30.37 16.96 26.72
N GLU A 144 -31.02 17.54 25.70
CA GLU A 144 -32.37 18.12 25.85
C GLU A 144 -33.39 17.06 26.29
N LEU A 145 -33.34 15.84 25.75
CA LEU A 145 -34.23 14.74 26.14
C LEU A 145 -34.09 14.39 27.62
N VAL A 146 -32.85 14.21 28.10
CA VAL A 146 -32.60 13.89 29.52
C VAL A 146 -32.99 15.07 30.42
N SER A 147 -32.65 16.30 30.02
CA SER A 147 -32.98 17.50 30.78
C SER A 147 -34.50 17.69 30.91
N ASN A 148 -35.24 17.54 29.81
CA ASN A 148 -36.71 17.67 29.79
C ASN A 148 -37.38 16.54 30.59
N PHE A 149 -36.83 15.32 30.53
CA PHE A 149 -37.33 14.21 31.34
C PHE A 149 -37.17 14.49 32.83
N VAL A 150 -36.01 14.97 33.26
CA VAL A 150 -35.75 15.29 34.67
C VAL A 150 -36.59 16.48 35.14
N SER A 151 -36.70 17.55 34.34
CA SER A 151 -37.53 18.70 34.71
C SER A 151 -39.01 18.36 34.80
N LYS A 152 -39.50 17.39 34.01
CA LYS A 152 -40.89 16.92 34.07
C LYS A 152 -41.20 16.14 35.37
N HIS A 153 -40.21 15.46 35.94
CA HIS A 153 -40.39 14.61 37.13
C HIS A 153 -39.85 15.23 38.43
N SER A 154 -39.13 16.36 38.34
CA SER A 154 -38.59 17.03 39.53
C SER A 154 -38.47 18.54 39.36
N ASN A 155 -39.03 19.27 40.34
CA ASN A 155 -38.94 20.72 40.44
C ASN A 155 -37.76 21.19 41.32
N LYS A 156 -36.98 20.25 41.90
CA LYS A 156 -35.84 20.61 42.76
C LYS A 156 -34.69 21.12 41.89
N LYS A 157 -34.29 22.39 42.07
CA LYS A 157 -33.18 23.02 41.31
C LYS A 157 -31.89 22.17 41.29
N ILE A 158 -31.55 21.56 42.42
CA ILE A 158 -30.37 20.68 42.53
C ILE A 158 -30.48 19.48 41.56
N ILE A 159 -31.65 18.82 41.50
CA ILE A 159 -31.90 17.65 40.64
C ILE A 159 -31.85 18.06 39.16
N GLN A 160 -32.30 19.27 38.81
CA GLN A 160 -32.26 19.78 37.44
C GLN A 160 -30.84 20.10 36.93
N ILE A 161 -29.86 20.33 37.83
CA ILE A 161 -28.46 20.58 37.45
C ILE A 161 -27.71 19.27 37.13
N PHE A 162 -28.08 18.16 37.75
CA PHE A 162 -27.40 16.87 37.60
C PHE A 162 -27.27 16.37 36.14
N PRO A 163 -28.30 16.44 35.27
CA PRO A 163 -28.19 16.05 33.87
C PRO A 163 -27.07 16.76 33.13
N LYS A 164 -26.91 18.08 33.38
CA LYS A 164 -25.86 18.88 32.75
C LYS A 164 -24.49 18.39 33.20
N LEU A 165 -24.30 18.21 34.50
CA LEU A 165 -23.02 17.76 35.07
C LEU A 165 -22.64 16.36 34.57
N ILE A 166 -23.57 15.40 34.60
CA ILE A 166 -23.35 14.04 34.11
C ILE A 166 -23.05 14.04 32.62
N PHE A 167 -23.80 14.82 31.82
CA PHE A 167 -23.57 14.93 30.39
C PHE A 167 -22.17 15.45 30.06
N PHE A 168 -21.70 16.49 30.76
CA PHE A 168 -20.33 16.99 30.60
C PHE A 168 -19.28 15.96 31.02
N ILE A 169 -19.49 15.21 32.11
CA ILE A 169 -18.57 14.12 32.50
C ILE A 169 -18.50 13.06 31.40
N ILE A 170 -19.64 12.62 30.85
CA ILE A 170 -19.69 11.65 29.75
C ILE A 170 -18.92 12.17 28.54
N LEU A 171 -19.11 13.45 28.17
CA LEU A 171 -18.38 14.06 27.06
C LEU A 171 -16.87 14.12 27.32
N ILE A 172 -16.44 14.54 28.51
CA ILE A 172 -15.03 14.58 28.89
C ILE A 172 -14.41 13.19 28.79
N VAL A 173 -15.07 12.17 29.35
CA VAL A 173 -14.58 10.78 29.28
C VAL A 173 -14.52 10.28 27.83
N TYR A 174 -15.58 10.52 27.05
CA TYR A 174 -15.66 10.13 25.65
C TYR A 174 -14.53 10.74 24.81
N PHE A 175 -14.41 12.07 24.84
CA PHE A 175 -13.39 12.78 24.08
C PHE A 175 -11.97 12.49 24.59
N ASN A 176 -11.76 12.37 25.90
CA ASN A 176 -10.46 11.99 26.44
C ASN A 176 -10.05 10.59 25.93
N THR A 177 -10.96 9.63 25.91
CA THR A 177 -10.58 8.28 25.46
C THR A 177 -10.31 8.24 23.96
N ILE A 178 -11.03 9.02 23.14
CA ILE A 178 -10.71 9.16 21.70
C ILE A 178 -9.36 9.85 21.52
N TYR A 179 -9.13 10.93 22.25
CA TYR A 179 -7.89 11.69 22.23
C TYR A 179 -6.70 10.80 22.60
N GLN A 180 -6.77 10.05 23.70
CA GLN A 180 -5.70 9.13 24.11
C GLN A 180 -5.42 8.05 23.07
N SER A 181 -6.47 7.50 22.44
CA SER A 181 -6.29 6.51 21.37
C SER A 181 -5.63 7.08 20.10
N SER A 182 -5.79 8.38 19.84
CA SER A 182 -5.31 9.04 18.62
C SER A 182 -4.00 9.82 18.81
N LEU A 183 -3.70 10.28 20.03
CA LEU A 183 -2.60 11.18 20.35
C LEU A 183 -1.24 10.57 19.98
N SER A 184 -1.05 9.29 20.32
CA SER A 184 0.19 8.58 20.00
C SER A 184 0.46 8.60 18.50
N THR A 185 -0.53 8.28 17.68
CA THR A 185 -0.47 8.30 16.22
C THR A 185 -0.25 9.71 15.67
N LEU A 186 -1.02 10.70 16.13
CA LEU A 186 -0.92 12.10 15.68
C LEU A 186 0.45 12.71 15.96
N SER A 187 1.05 12.39 17.10
CA SER A 187 2.39 12.88 17.48
C SER A 187 3.51 12.34 16.59
N LEU A 188 3.27 11.22 15.90
CA LEU A 188 4.24 10.57 15.01
C LEU A 188 4.20 11.14 13.59
N LEU A 189 3.04 11.57 13.10
CA LEU A 189 2.86 11.98 11.70
C LEU A 189 3.87 13.05 11.24
N PRO A 190 4.13 14.15 11.98
CA PRO A 190 5.10 15.16 11.56
C PRO A 190 6.55 14.66 11.57
N LYS A 191 6.83 13.60 12.35
CA LYS A 191 8.17 13.03 12.53
C LYS A 191 8.50 11.97 11.49
N THR A 192 7.50 11.39 10.82
CA THR A 192 7.70 10.34 9.82
C THR A 192 8.32 10.91 8.55
N LYS A 193 9.61 10.67 8.34
CA LYS A 193 10.36 11.08 7.12
C LYS A 193 10.63 9.93 6.16
N ASN A 194 10.16 8.73 6.47
CA ASN A 194 10.59 7.48 5.87
C ASN A 194 10.28 7.41 4.37
N PHE A 195 9.09 7.88 3.95
CA PHE A 195 8.74 7.96 2.53
C PHE A 195 9.69 8.85 1.73
N ASN A 196 10.02 10.04 2.27
CA ASN A 196 10.94 10.97 1.64
C ASN A 196 12.36 10.40 1.61
N LEU A 197 12.80 9.75 2.69
CA LEU A 197 14.10 9.09 2.76
C LEU A 197 14.21 7.99 1.70
N VAL A 198 13.22 7.11 1.58
CA VAL A 198 13.17 6.06 0.56
C VAL A 198 13.26 6.65 -0.85
N ALA A 199 12.41 7.64 -1.16
CA ALA A 199 12.41 8.32 -2.45
C ALA A 199 13.76 8.95 -2.78
N GLN A 200 14.36 9.64 -1.80
CA GLN A 200 15.69 10.25 -1.93
C GLN A 200 16.77 9.22 -2.20
N GLN A 201 16.78 8.11 -1.46
CA GLN A 201 17.80 7.09 -1.63
C GLN A 201 17.69 6.41 -2.99
N ILE A 202 16.49 6.09 -3.47
CA ILE A 202 16.28 5.49 -4.80
C ILE A 202 16.78 6.44 -5.91
N LEU A 203 16.40 7.72 -5.85
CA LEU A 203 16.78 8.67 -6.89
C LEU A 203 18.27 9.04 -6.86
N LYS A 204 18.89 9.14 -5.68
CA LYS A 204 20.31 9.45 -5.55
C LYS A 204 21.22 8.29 -5.95
N SER A 205 20.81 7.04 -5.69
CA SER A 205 21.57 5.85 -6.02
C SER A 205 21.40 5.40 -7.48
N SER A 206 20.41 5.95 -8.19
CA SER A 206 20.20 5.68 -9.61
C SER A 206 21.38 6.22 -10.43
N PRO A 207 22.00 5.39 -11.30
CA PRO A 207 23.09 5.84 -12.14
C PRO A 207 22.61 6.85 -13.19
N ASP A 208 23.54 7.54 -13.84
CA ASP A 208 23.20 8.45 -14.94
C ASP A 208 22.53 7.68 -16.09
N LYS A 209 21.65 8.37 -16.82
CA LYS A 209 20.83 7.81 -17.92
C LYS A 209 19.97 6.64 -17.43
N SER A 210 19.13 6.88 -16.44
CA SER A 210 18.24 5.84 -15.88
C SER A 210 16.77 6.12 -16.17
N ILE A 211 16.04 5.07 -16.52
CA ILE A 211 14.59 5.07 -16.63
C ILE A 211 14.04 4.16 -15.53
N LEU A 212 13.29 4.77 -14.61
CA LEU A 212 12.68 4.12 -13.46
C LEU A 212 11.20 3.87 -13.77
N LEU A 213 10.87 2.62 -14.09
CA LEU A 213 9.53 2.13 -14.37
C LEU A 213 8.82 1.82 -13.04
N ILE A 214 8.09 2.79 -12.48
CA ILE A 214 7.48 2.63 -11.16
C ILE A 214 5.98 2.41 -11.32
N ASN A 215 5.52 1.19 -11.00
CA ASN A 215 4.14 0.79 -11.15
C ASN A 215 3.30 1.05 -9.89
N HIS A 216 3.86 0.85 -8.68
CA HIS A 216 3.10 1.02 -7.45
C HIS A 216 3.10 2.45 -6.92
N ASP A 217 1.90 2.96 -6.63
CA ASP A 217 1.63 4.28 -6.04
C ASP A 217 2.45 4.58 -4.78
N ARG A 218 2.72 3.56 -3.96
CA ARG A 218 3.49 3.67 -2.71
C ARG A 218 4.93 4.16 -2.90
N LEU A 219 5.53 3.93 -4.07
CA LEU A 219 6.84 4.46 -4.43
C LEU A 219 6.70 5.61 -5.44
N LEU A 220 5.75 5.51 -6.38
CA LEU A 220 5.57 6.48 -7.45
C LEU A 220 5.37 7.90 -6.92
N PHE A 221 4.41 8.12 -6.00
CA PHE A 221 4.09 9.46 -5.53
C PHE A 221 5.22 10.08 -4.67
N PRO A 222 5.81 9.38 -3.69
CA PRO A 222 6.97 9.90 -2.96
C PRO A 222 8.16 10.22 -3.86
N MET A 223 8.47 9.33 -4.81
CA MET A 223 9.57 9.56 -5.76
C MET A 223 9.29 10.75 -6.67
N THR A 224 8.06 10.88 -7.18
CA THR A 224 7.66 12.03 -8.01
C THR A 224 7.80 13.34 -7.25
N TYR A 225 7.36 13.38 -5.98
CA TYR A 225 7.48 14.57 -5.14
C TYR A 225 8.95 14.97 -4.93
N GLU A 226 9.80 14.01 -4.58
CA GLU A 226 11.24 14.27 -4.41
C GLU A 226 11.93 14.65 -5.74
N TYR A 227 11.48 14.05 -6.85
CA TYR A 227 11.97 14.36 -8.18
C TYR A 227 11.69 15.82 -8.52
N LEU A 228 10.45 16.27 -8.38
CA LEU A 228 10.05 17.66 -8.69
C LEU A 228 10.81 18.67 -7.83
N LYS A 229 11.10 18.35 -6.57
CA LYS A 229 11.89 19.21 -5.68
C LYS A 229 13.32 19.45 -6.20
N ASN A 230 13.93 18.46 -6.88
CA ASN A 230 15.31 18.53 -7.36
C ASN A 230 15.39 18.28 -8.87
N GLU A 231 14.36 18.67 -9.62
CA GLU A 231 14.17 18.30 -11.02
C GLU A 231 15.40 18.60 -11.89
N LYS A 232 15.96 19.82 -11.75
CA LYS A 232 17.17 20.24 -12.49
C LYS A 232 18.35 19.27 -12.31
N GLN A 233 18.54 18.75 -11.10
CA GLN A 233 19.62 17.80 -10.80
C GLN A 233 19.39 16.46 -11.49
N TYR A 234 18.16 15.94 -11.43
CA TYR A 234 17.82 14.65 -12.01
C TYR A 234 17.74 14.68 -13.54
N LEU A 235 17.27 15.79 -14.12
CA LEU A 235 17.32 16.03 -15.56
C LEU A 235 18.77 16.10 -16.07
N LYS A 236 19.69 16.74 -15.34
CA LYS A 236 21.13 16.76 -15.68
C LYS A 236 21.72 15.34 -15.71
N LYS A 237 21.33 14.49 -14.76
CA LYS A 237 21.71 13.07 -14.73
C LYS A 237 20.94 12.19 -15.71
N ARG A 238 19.94 12.75 -16.42
CA ARG A 238 19.02 12.03 -17.30
C ARG A 238 18.33 10.85 -16.60
N ILE A 239 17.85 11.11 -15.39
CA ILE A 239 17.02 10.17 -14.62
C ILE A 239 15.56 10.53 -14.89
N TYR A 240 14.75 9.56 -15.28
CA TYR A 240 13.33 9.74 -15.59
C TYR A 240 12.49 8.70 -14.87
N ILE A 241 11.38 9.13 -14.29
CA ILE A 241 10.39 8.23 -13.69
C ILE A 241 9.23 8.10 -14.68
N ILE A 242 8.88 6.86 -15.03
CA ILE A 242 7.78 6.55 -15.95
C ILE A 242 6.84 5.60 -15.22
N ASN A 243 5.54 5.87 -15.28
CA ASN A 243 4.54 4.91 -14.84
C ASN A 243 4.19 4.00 -16.03
N PRO A 244 4.49 2.69 -15.97
CA PRO A 244 4.21 1.78 -17.07
C PRO A 244 2.72 1.79 -17.46
N SER A 245 1.82 1.75 -16.48
CA SER A 245 0.37 1.72 -16.74
C SER A 245 -0.17 2.92 -17.52
N ALA A 246 0.54 4.05 -17.51
CA ALA A 246 0.16 5.25 -18.24
C ALA A 246 0.63 5.23 -19.71
N LEU A 247 1.60 4.37 -20.07
CA LEU A 247 2.14 4.26 -21.43
C LEU A 247 1.12 3.76 -22.45
N SER A 248 0.05 3.07 -22.05
CA SER A 248 -1.06 2.73 -22.96
C SER A 248 -1.77 3.96 -23.50
N ARG A 249 -1.62 5.12 -22.85
CA ARG A 249 -2.26 6.37 -23.24
C ARG A 249 -1.39 7.15 -24.22
N SER A 250 -1.91 7.39 -25.42
CA SER A 250 -1.16 8.04 -26.52
C SER A 250 -0.64 9.44 -26.17
N PHE A 251 -1.41 10.25 -25.44
CA PHE A 251 -0.98 11.58 -25.02
C PHE A 251 0.20 11.53 -24.03
N TYR A 252 0.25 10.51 -23.16
CA TYR A 252 1.34 10.33 -22.20
C TYR A 252 2.63 9.95 -22.94
N ARG A 253 2.54 9.04 -23.92
CA ARG A 253 3.66 8.70 -24.81
C ARG A 253 4.21 9.92 -25.55
N LYS A 254 3.33 10.73 -26.16
CA LYS A 254 3.72 11.97 -26.85
C LYS A 254 4.46 12.94 -25.93
N ARG A 255 3.99 13.11 -24.69
CA ARG A 255 4.65 13.98 -23.70
C ARG A 255 6.03 13.45 -23.31
N LEU A 256 6.16 12.15 -23.09
CA LEU A 256 7.45 11.53 -22.79
C LEU A 256 8.44 11.63 -23.96
N GLN A 257 7.99 11.48 -25.20
CA GLN A 257 8.83 11.66 -26.40
C GLN A 257 9.35 13.11 -26.52
N ALA A 258 8.54 14.10 -26.15
CA ALA A 258 8.95 15.50 -26.13
C ALA A 258 10.01 15.78 -25.04
N LEU A 259 9.86 15.16 -23.86
CA LEU A 259 10.76 15.35 -22.73
C LEU A 259 12.08 14.57 -22.87
N ILE A 260 12.01 13.32 -23.34
CA ILE A 260 13.14 12.39 -23.40
C ILE A 260 13.52 12.19 -24.86
N LYS A 261 14.37 13.09 -25.37
CA LYS A 261 14.86 13.02 -26.76
C LYS A 261 15.47 11.64 -27.07
N ASN A 262 15.10 11.08 -28.22
CA ASN A 262 15.57 9.79 -28.74
C ASN A 262 15.17 8.55 -27.93
N LEU A 263 14.13 8.64 -27.09
CA LEU A 263 13.46 7.49 -26.48
C LEU A 263 12.42 6.93 -27.43
N ASP A 264 12.60 5.67 -27.83
CA ASP A 264 11.60 4.96 -28.63
C ASP A 264 10.47 4.46 -27.71
N LEU A 265 9.25 4.92 -27.96
CA LEU A 265 8.04 4.53 -27.23
C LEU A 265 7.01 3.91 -28.18
N THR A 266 7.48 3.17 -29.19
CA THR A 266 6.61 2.36 -30.04
C THR A 266 5.79 1.43 -29.16
N TYR A 267 4.47 1.54 -29.31
CA TYR A 267 3.49 0.83 -28.49
C TYR A 267 2.42 0.30 -29.42
N ASP A 268 2.30 -1.02 -29.49
CA ASP A 268 1.28 -1.71 -30.26
C ASP A 268 0.04 -1.92 -29.37
N GLU A 269 -1.08 -1.32 -29.74
CA GLU A 269 -2.33 -1.43 -28.98
C GLU A 269 -2.93 -2.85 -29.02
N GLN A 270 -2.47 -3.72 -29.94
CA GLN A 270 -2.88 -5.12 -30.03
C GLN A 270 -2.04 -6.05 -29.15
N GLU A 271 -0.82 -5.64 -28.78
CA GLU A 271 0.04 -6.41 -27.89
C GLU A 271 -0.35 -6.25 -26.41
N LYS A 272 -0.04 -7.27 -25.61
CA LYS A 272 -0.22 -7.16 -24.15
C LYS A 272 0.68 -6.05 -23.62
N THR A 273 0.17 -5.33 -22.62
CA THR A 273 0.88 -4.22 -21.97
C THR A 273 2.29 -4.59 -21.48
N ILE A 274 2.49 -5.82 -20.99
CA ILE A 274 3.79 -6.33 -20.55
C ILE A 274 4.76 -6.47 -21.74
N ASP A 275 4.31 -7.03 -22.86
CA ASP A 275 5.15 -7.28 -24.04
C ASP A 275 5.62 -5.96 -24.66
N ASN A 276 4.72 -4.98 -24.75
CA ASN A 276 5.04 -3.61 -25.12
C ASN A 276 6.15 -3.01 -24.24
N PHE A 277 6.08 -3.18 -22.91
CA PHE A 277 7.12 -2.67 -22.01
C PHE A 277 8.46 -3.33 -22.25
N LEU A 278 8.47 -4.66 -22.43
CA LEU A 278 9.69 -5.39 -22.72
C LEU A 278 10.30 -4.93 -24.05
N ASN A 279 9.47 -4.65 -25.06
CA ASN A 279 9.94 -4.11 -26.35
C ASN A 279 10.59 -2.72 -26.18
N ILE A 280 9.93 -1.80 -25.46
CA ILE A 280 10.49 -0.47 -25.15
C ILE A 280 11.85 -0.58 -24.46
N ILE A 281 11.99 -1.49 -23.50
CA ILE A 281 13.27 -1.74 -22.80
C ILE A 281 14.31 -2.24 -23.81
N LYS A 282 13.97 -3.24 -24.63
CA LYS A 282 14.89 -3.87 -25.60
C LYS A 282 15.43 -2.88 -26.63
N ILE A 283 14.59 -2.00 -27.17
CA ILE A 283 14.99 -1.01 -28.18
C ILE A 283 15.91 0.06 -27.57
N ASN A 284 15.71 0.41 -26.30
CA ASN A 284 16.39 1.55 -25.68
C ASN A 284 17.52 1.17 -24.71
N ARG A 285 17.75 -0.13 -24.43
CA ARG A 285 18.74 -0.61 -23.45
C ARG A 285 20.17 -0.17 -23.70
N ALA A 286 20.53 0.16 -24.94
CA ALA A 286 21.86 0.69 -25.28
C ALA A 286 22.07 2.15 -24.81
N LYS A 287 20.97 2.90 -24.64
CA LYS A 287 21.00 4.34 -24.29
C LYS A 287 20.74 4.59 -22.81
N TYR A 288 19.94 3.73 -22.17
CA TYR A 288 19.46 3.93 -20.81
C TYR A 288 19.55 2.64 -19.97
N ASN A 289 19.82 2.82 -18.68
CA ASN A 289 19.64 1.80 -17.67
C ASN A 289 18.16 1.72 -17.28
N PHE A 290 17.58 0.52 -17.26
CA PHE A 290 16.19 0.32 -16.90
C PHE A 290 16.06 -0.29 -15.51
N PHE A 291 15.18 0.30 -14.71
CA PHE A 291 14.83 -0.17 -13.38
C PHE A 291 13.32 -0.27 -13.23
N THR A 292 12.86 -1.14 -12.35
CA THR A 292 11.43 -1.35 -12.08
C THR A 292 11.20 -1.71 -10.61
N ASP A 293 10.04 -1.38 -10.06
CA ASP A 293 9.67 -1.79 -8.69
C ASP A 293 9.08 -3.21 -8.60
N ILE A 294 8.88 -3.86 -9.75
CA ILE A 294 8.46 -5.26 -9.90
C ILE A 294 9.24 -5.98 -11.00
N GLU A 295 9.53 -7.26 -10.83
CA GLU A 295 10.02 -8.07 -11.95
C GLU A 295 8.96 -8.14 -13.07
N ILE A 296 9.37 -8.00 -14.33
CA ILE A 296 8.48 -7.98 -15.50
C ILE A 296 8.89 -9.07 -16.47
N GLY A 297 7.95 -9.97 -16.80
CA GLY A 297 8.17 -11.05 -17.77
C GLY A 297 9.21 -12.06 -17.32
N THR A 298 9.91 -12.67 -18.28
CA THR A 298 10.92 -13.72 -18.07
C THR A 298 12.36 -13.22 -18.24
N GLU A 299 12.54 -11.91 -18.36
CA GLU A 299 13.85 -11.29 -18.55
C GLU A 299 14.71 -11.35 -17.28
N LEU A 300 16.01 -11.10 -17.43
CA LEU A 300 16.96 -11.09 -16.32
C LEU A 300 16.86 -9.76 -15.53
N TRP A 301 16.17 -9.83 -14.40
CA TRP A 301 16.06 -8.76 -13.42
C TRP A 301 16.91 -9.07 -12.19
N VAL A 302 17.69 -8.10 -11.73
CA VAL A 302 18.52 -8.26 -10.53
C VAL A 302 18.25 -7.17 -9.50
N PRO A 303 18.27 -7.47 -8.19
CA PRO A 303 18.04 -6.46 -7.16
C PRO A 303 19.07 -5.32 -7.23
N TYR A 304 18.57 -4.09 -7.16
CA TYR A 304 19.34 -2.85 -7.10
C TYR A 304 18.68 -1.88 -6.12
N GLY A 305 19.13 -1.90 -4.87
CA GLY A 305 18.50 -1.20 -3.76
C GLY A 305 17.06 -1.68 -3.58
N MET A 306 16.10 -0.77 -3.73
CA MET A 306 14.67 -1.09 -3.67
C MET A 306 14.02 -1.42 -5.02
N LEU A 307 14.78 -1.35 -6.12
CA LEU A 307 14.30 -1.63 -7.47
C LEU A 307 14.97 -2.89 -8.02
N TRP A 308 14.50 -3.33 -9.18
CA TRP A 308 15.11 -4.35 -10.00
C TRP A 308 15.75 -3.70 -11.22
N LYS A 309 17.01 -4.00 -11.50
CA LYS A 309 17.74 -3.55 -12.68
C LYS A 309 17.63 -4.59 -13.79
N TYR A 310 17.32 -4.13 -15.00
CA TYR A 310 17.34 -4.97 -16.20
C TYR A 310 18.79 -5.32 -16.58
N ILE A 311 19.05 -6.59 -16.86
CA ILE A 311 20.31 -7.07 -17.39
C ILE A 311 20.03 -7.87 -18.67
N PRO A 312 20.66 -7.54 -19.81
CA PRO A 312 20.30 -8.12 -21.10
C PRO A 312 20.62 -9.62 -21.22
N ASP A 313 21.67 -10.09 -20.53
CA ASP A 313 22.14 -11.47 -20.66
C ASP A 313 23.00 -11.90 -19.46
N LYS A 314 23.17 -13.21 -19.29
CA LYS A 314 23.92 -13.80 -18.16
C LYS A 314 25.41 -13.45 -18.17
N LYS A 315 26.04 -13.24 -19.33
CA LYS A 315 27.47 -12.87 -19.42
C LYS A 315 27.67 -11.45 -18.89
N THR A 316 26.80 -10.53 -19.29
CA THR A 316 26.75 -9.17 -18.75
C THR A 316 26.53 -9.19 -17.24
N LEU A 317 25.60 -10.03 -16.76
CA LEU A 317 25.36 -10.20 -15.32
C LEU A 317 26.65 -10.58 -14.58
N LEU A 318 27.30 -11.68 -14.99
CA LEU A 318 28.51 -12.19 -14.34
C LEU A 318 29.61 -11.11 -14.27
N SER A 319 29.79 -10.33 -15.35
CA SER A 319 30.77 -9.24 -15.37
C SER A 319 30.43 -8.08 -14.41
N GLN A 320 29.14 -7.80 -14.20
CA GLN A 320 28.67 -6.68 -13.36
C GLN A 320 28.42 -7.07 -11.91
N THR A 321 28.32 -8.36 -11.59
CA THR A 321 27.99 -8.86 -10.25
C THR A 321 28.79 -8.21 -9.12
N PRO A 322 30.14 -8.09 -9.17
CA PRO A 322 30.89 -7.46 -8.09
C PRO A 322 30.48 -6.00 -7.84
N LYS A 323 30.25 -5.24 -8.93
CA LYS A 323 29.81 -3.86 -8.87
C LYS A 323 28.39 -3.74 -8.32
N LEU A 324 27.47 -4.60 -8.78
CA LEU A 324 26.08 -4.62 -8.32
C LEU A 324 25.96 -4.95 -6.82
N LEU A 325 26.78 -5.88 -6.32
CA LEU A 325 26.85 -6.19 -4.89
C LEU A 325 27.32 -4.97 -4.09
N MET A 326 28.38 -4.30 -4.53
CA MET A 326 28.91 -3.10 -3.86
C MET A 326 27.89 -1.95 -3.87
N GLU A 327 27.22 -1.69 -5.00
CA GLU A 327 26.20 -0.64 -5.13
C GLU A 327 25.02 -0.89 -4.19
N ASN A 328 24.54 -2.14 -4.10
CA ASN A 328 23.50 -2.52 -3.15
C ASN A 328 23.96 -2.35 -1.69
N GLN A 329 25.17 -2.79 -1.34
CA GLN A 329 25.69 -2.59 0.01
C GLN A 329 25.71 -1.10 0.38
N ASN A 330 26.14 -0.24 -0.53
CA ASN A 330 26.18 1.21 -0.31
C ASN A 330 24.77 1.80 -0.15
N PHE A 331 23.82 1.37 -0.96
CA PHE A 331 22.42 1.75 -0.81
C PHE A 331 21.87 1.38 0.58
N TRP A 332 22.05 0.13 1.01
CA TRP A 332 21.52 -0.37 2.28
C TRP A 332 22.23 0.20 3.51
N LYS A 333 23.50 0.61 3.38
CA LYS A 333 24.19 1.40 4.42
C LYS A 333 23.52 2.75 4.67
N GLN A 334 22.89 3.35 3.65
CA GLN A 334 22.23 4.65 3.73
C GLN A 334 20.77 4.56 4.17
N LEU A 335 20.00 3.60 3.64
CA LEU A 335 18.56 3.48 3.92
C LEU A 335 18.22 2.64 5.16
N LYS A 336 19.17 1.85 5.69
CA LYS A 336 19.08 0.94 6.85
C LYS A 336 17.65 0.52 7.23
N PRO A 337 17.24 -0.73 6.93
CA PRO A 337 15.96 -1.28 7.37
C PRO A 337 15.77 -1.09 8.88
N TYR A 338 14.53 -0.84 9.30
CA TYR A 338 14.22 -0.47 10.68
C TYR A 338 13.00 -1.22 11.20
N LYS A 339 12.93 -1.38 12.52
CA LYS A 339 11.79 -1.97 13.19
C LYS A 339 10.78 -0.88 13.55
N LEU A 340 9.51 -1.11 13.22
CA LEU A 340 8.43 -0.25 13.69
C LEU A 340 8.10 -0.56 15.16
N ASN A 341 7.96 0.50 15.97
CA ASN A 341 7.43 0.38 17.32
C ASN A 341 5.91 0.11 17.30
N ALA A 342 5.31 -0.20 18.45
CA ALA A 342 3.89 -0.56 18.53
C ALA A 342 2.95 0.53 17.96
N GLN A 343 3.28 1.80 18.16
CA GLN A 343 2.47 2.92 17.69
C GLN A 343 2.60 3.11 16.18
N GLN A 344 3.83 3.03 15.65
CA GLN A 344 4.08 3.13 14.22
C GLN A 344 3.48 1.96 13.43
N ASN A 345 3.33 0.79 14.05
CA ASN A 345 2.64 -0.36 13.43
C ASN A 345 1.14 -0.10 13.19
N ASN A 346 0.55 0.90 13.83
CA ASN A 346 -0.85 1.31 13.57
C ASN A 346 -0.96 2.21 12.33
N LEU A 347 0.15 2.76 11.82
CA LEU A 347 0.16 3.56 10.60
C LEU A 347 0.28 2.64 9.38
N LEU A 348 -0.87 2.28 8.78
CA LEU A 348 -0.93 1.27 7.72
C LEU A 348 0.00 1.57 6.53
N TYR A 349 0.05 2.81 6.03
CA TYR A 349 0.98 3.19 4.97
C TYR A 349 2.45 2.99 5.38
N LEU A 350 2.81 3.36 6.61
CA LEU A 350 4.18 3.22 7.10
C LEU A 350 4.56 1.75 7.29
N LYS A 351 3.61 0.93 7.75
CA LYS A 351 3.76 -0.51 7.86
C LYS A 351 3.93 -1.16 6.49
N ASP A 352 3.13 -0.76 5.50
CA ASP A 352 3.30 -1.21 4.10
C ASP A 352 4.69 -0.86 3.57
N LEU A 353 5.13 0.40 3.71
CA LEU A 353 6.46 0.82 3.29
C LEU A 353 7.57 0.00 3.95
N ASN A 354 7.45 -0.26 5.26
CA ASN A 354 8.42 -1.07 5.99
C ASN A 354 8.50 -2.51 5.45
N ASN A 355 7.36 -3.10 5.12
CA ASN A 355 7.32 -4.44 4.52
C ASN A 355 8.01 -4.46 3.14
N VAL A 356 7.85 -3.41 2.34
CA VAL A 356 8.52 -3.29 1.04
C VAL A 356 10.03 -3.14 1.20
N ILE A 357 10.48 -2.32 2.14
CA ILE A 357 11.91 -2.15 2.47
C ILE A 357 12.51 -3.50 2.88
N ASN A 358 11.87 -4.21 3.80
CA ASN A 358 12.34 -5.50 4.28
C ASN A 358 12.39 -6.54 3.15
N SER A 359 11.36 -6.59 2.31
CA SER A 359 11.32 -7.52 1.17
C SER A 359 12.41 -7.22 0.14
N ALA A 360 12.69 -5.95 -0.15
CA ALA A 360 13.78 -5.57 -1.05
C ALA A 360 15.16 -5.92 -0.46
N TYR A 361 15.34 -5.76 0.86
CA TYR A 361 16.59 -6.13 1.53
C TYR A 361 16.80 -7.65 1.54
N GLU A 362 15.72 -8.41 1.70
CA GLU A 362 15.72 -9.87 1.54
C GLU A 362 16.11 -10.27 0.11
N ASN A 363 15.53 -9.65 -0.91
CA ASN A 363 15.90 -9.93 -2.31
C ASN A 363 17.40 -9.67 -2.55
N PHE A 364 17.98 -8.63 -1.93
CA PHE A 364 19.42 -8.40 -1.99
C PHE A 364 20.22 -9.54 -1.34
N ALA A 365 19.76 -10.09 -0.21
CA ALA A 365 20.37 -11.26 0.41
C ALA A 365 20.36 -12.48 -0.52
N LEU A 366 19.21 -12.75 -1.16
CA LEU A 366 19.06 -13.82 -2.14
C LEU A 366 20.02 -13.62 -3.33
N PHE A 367 20.15 -12.39 -3.84
CA PHE A 367 21.07 -12.07 -4.91
C PHE A 367 22.54 -12.26 -4.51
N ALA A 368 22.92 -11.82 -3.31
CA ALA A 368 24.27 -12.03 -2.77
C ALA A 368 24.62 -13.52 -2.70
N TYR A 369 23.65 -14.35 -2.30
CA TYR A 369 23.82 -15.80 -2.22
C TYR A 369 24.04 -16.46 -3.58
N VAL A 370 23.13 -16.21 -4.54
CA VAL A 370 23.21 -16.77 -5.90
C VAL A 370 24.46 -16.27 -6.63
N SER A 371 24.95 -15.09 -6.27
CA SER A 371 26.21 -14.52 -6.76
C SER A 371 27.48 -15.11 -6.11
N GLY A 372 27.35 -16.05 -5.18
CA GLY A 372 28.47 -16.69 -4.49
C GLY A 372 28.97 -15.96 -3.23
N ASN A 373 28.42 -14.79 -2.88
CA ASN A 373 28.77 -14.06 -1.66
C ASN A 373 27.88 -14.52 -0.47
N LYS A 374 28.07 -15.77 -0.07
CA LYS A 374 27.28 -16.44 0.96
C LYS A 374 27.40 -15.78 2.33
N THR A 375 28.58 -15.27 2.67
CA THR A 375 28.83 -14.57 3.95
C THR A 375 27.97 -13.32 4.07
N LEU A 376 27.92 -12.50 3.01
CA LEU A 376 27.09 -11.29 2.97
C LEU A 376 25.60 -11.65 3.05
N ALA A 377 25.15 -12.65 2.29
CA ALA A 377 23.77 -13.11 2.33
C ALA A 377 23.36 -13.51 3.75
N LYS A 378 24.18 -14.32 4.43
CA LYS A 378 23.95 -14.73 5.82
C LYS A 378 23.89 -13.56 6.79
N GLN A 379 24.78 -12.57 6.66
CA GLN A 379 24.77 -11.36 7.49
C GLN A 379 23.47 -10.56 7.31
N ILE A 380 23.05 -10.35 6.07
CA ILE A 380 21.81 -9.62 5.75
C ILE A 380 20.59 -10.35 6.34
N LEU A 381 20.49 -11.66 6.10
CA LEU A 381 19.37 -12.46 6.59
C LEU A 381 19.33 -12.51 8.11
N ALA A 382 20.48 -12.64 8.79
CA ALA A 382 20.54 -12.59 10.25
C ALA A 382 20.02 -11.25 10.80
N ASN A 383 20.39 -10.12 10.17
CA ASN A 383 19.89 -8.80 10.57
C ASN A 383 18.36 -8.69 10.38
N ILE A 384 17.82 -9.21 9.26
CA ILE A 384 16.36 -9.23 9.06
C ILE A 384 15.67 -10.05 10.14
N MET A 385 16.19 -11.24 10.43
CA MET A 385 15.60 -12.19 11.37
C MET A 385 15.63 -11.69 12.81
N ILE A 386 16.75 -11.13 13.26
CA ILE A 386 16.95 -10.69 14.64
C ILE A 386 16.28 -9.33 14.89
N ASP A 387 16.41 -8.39 13.95
CA ASP A 387 16.04 -7.00 14.20
C ASP A 387 14.64 -6.62 13.67
N LEU A 388 14.14 -7.26 12.62
CA LEU A 388 13.00 -6.74 11.83
C LEU A 388 11.68 -7.54 11.96
N LYS A 389 11.68 -8.64 12.71
CA LYS A 389 10.61 -9.66 12.86
C LYS A 389 10.35 -10.51 11.58
N PRO A 390 10.18 -11.83 11.71
CA PRO A 390 10.20 -12.76 10.57
C PRO A 390 8.88 -13.03 9.85
N GLU A 391 7.75 -12.48 10.31
CA GLU A 391 6.45 -12.63 9.61
C GLU A 391 6.45 -12.06 8.18
N THR A 392 7.48 -11.30 7.79
CA THR A 392 7.63 -10.70 6.46
C THR A 392 8.62 -11.42 5.55
N VAL A 393 9.30 -12.46 6.04
CA VAL A 393 10.42 -13.09 5.34
C VAL A 393 9.92 -14.26 4.50
N LYS A 394 10.22 -14.25 3.20
CA LYS A 394 9.65 -15.18 2.25
C LYS A 394 10.15 -16.62 2.47
N PRO A 395 9.37 -17.65 2.08
CA PRO A 395 9.77 -19.04 2.17
C PRO A 395 11.09 -19.39 1.47
N GLN A 396 11.46 -18.64 0.43
CA GLN A 396 12.74 -18.83 -0.27
C GLN A 396 13.96 -18.58 0.63
N THR A 397 13.84 -17.76 1.69
CA THR A 397 14.90 -17.57 2.68
C THR A 397 15.16 -18.84 3.50
N LEU A 398 14.11 -19.60 3.81
CA LEU A 398 14.25 -20.91 4.47
C LEU A 398 15.04 -21.87 3.60
N THR A 399 14.75 -21.91 2.29
CA THR A 399 15.53 -22.71 1.31
C THR A 399 17.02 -22.38 1.35
N LEU A 400 17.34 -21.10 1.48
CA LEU A 400 18.72 -20.62 1.50
C LEU A 400 19.46 -21.08 2.78
N PHE A 401 18.83 -20.98 3.95
CA PHE A 401 19.41 -21.51 5.19
C PHE A 401 19.60 -23.03 5.15
N MET A 402 18.63 -23.76 4.60
CA MET A 402 18.72 -25.21 4.45
C MET A 402 19.85 -25.64 3.51
N ASN A 403 20.00 -24.97 2.37
CA ASN A 403 21.05 -25.30 1.40
C ASN A 403 22.46 -25.07 1.98
N GLU A 404 22.61 -24.11 2.89
CA GLU A 404 23.86 -23.87 3.62
C GLU A 404 24.03 -24.75 4.86
N LYS A 405 23.09 -25.68 5.11
CA LYS A 405 23.05 -26.51 6.32
C LYS A 405 23.03 -25.70 7.62
N ASP A 406 22.58 -24.44 7.57
CA ASP A 406 22.47 -23.58 8.75
C ASP A 406 21.13 -23.83 9.45
N CYS A 407 21.05 -24.99 10.10
CA CYS A 407 19.84 -25.41 10.79
C CYS A 407 19.51 -24.57 12.04
N ILE A 408 20.45 -23.77 12.54
CA ILE A 408 20.18 -22.85 13.65
C ILE A 408 19.32 -21.69 13.15
N LEU A 409 19.72 -21.03 12.05
CA LEU A 409 18.94 -19.95 11.45
C LEU A 409 17.62 -20.47 10.85
N ALA A 410 17.63 -21.65 10.22
CA ALA A 410 16.39 -22.27 9.73
C ALA A 410 15.40 -22.58 10.86
N ARG A 411 15.86 -23.10 12.01
CA ARG A 411 15.02 -23.32 13.20
C ARG A 411 14.51 -22.02 13.77
N TYR A 412 15.36 -21.01 13.87
CA TYR A 412 14.96 -19.68 14.33
C TYR A 412 13.88 -19.09 13.41
N TYR A 413 14.02 -19.26 12.09
CA TYR A 413 13.01 -18.85 11.11
C TYR A 413 11.67 -19.56 11.31
N MET A 414 11.67 -20.89 11.40
CA MET A 414 10.45 -21.68 11.57
C MET A 414 9.78 -21.47 12.93
N LYS A 415 10.55 -21.19 14.00
CA LYS A 415 9.99 -20.89 15.32
C LYS A 415 9.22 -19.58 15.35
N ASN A 416 9.66 -18.60 14.57
CA ASN A 416 9.13 -17.24 14.62
C ASN A 416 8.20 -16.91 13.43
N THR A 417 8.10 -17.77 12.43
CA THR A 417 7.15 -17.66 11.33
C THR A 417 5.98 -18.61 11.59
N LYS A 418 4.74 -18.14 11.47
CA LYS A 418 3.58 -19.03 11.64
C LYS A 418 3.55 -20.02 10.48
N GLU A 419 3.58 -21.32 10.75
CA GLU A 419 3.53 -22.39 9.73
C GLU A 419 2.34 -22.23 8.76
N GLU A 420 1.24 -21.66 9.24
CA GLU A 420 0.04 -21.34 8.45
C GLU A 420 0.30 -20.40 7.28
N THR A 421 1.34 -19.57 7.33
CA THR A 421 1.70 -18.64 6.25
C THR A 421 2.20 -19.34 4.99
N PHE A 422 2.63 -20.59 5.10
CA PHE A 422 3.16 -21.39 3.99
C PHE A 422 2.10 -22.29 3.35
N PHE A 423 0.88 -22.33 3.86
CA PHE A 423 -0.18 -23.24 3.42
C PHE A 423 -0.94 -22.75 2.18
N SER A 424 -0.40 -21.74 1.48
CA SER A 424 -1.08 -21.11 0.34
C SER A 424 -0.65 -21.66 -1.03
N LYS A 425 0.52 -22.29 -1.13
CA LYS A 425 1.09 -22.85 -2.37
C LYS A 425 1.80 -24.17 -2.13
N SER A 426 1.78 -25.06 -3.11
CA SER A 426 2.44 -26.37 -2.98
C SER A 426 3.97 -26.24 -2.80
N GLU A 427 4.62 -25.28 -3.46
CA GLU A 427 6.08 -25.07 -3.38
C GLU A 427 6.54 -24.57 -2.00
N ASP A 428 5.71 -23.81 -1.31
CA ASP A 428 5.99 -23.32 0.05
C ASP A 428 5.94 -24.48 1.06
N LEU A 429 4.96 -25.38 0.92
CA LEU A 429 4.87 -26.61 1.71
C LEU A 429 6.04 -27.57 1.45
N LYS A 430 6.44 -27.74 0.18
CA LYS A 430 7.62 -28.53 -0.19
C LYS A 430 8.89 -28.00 0.48
N THR A 431 9.00 -26.67 0.63
CA THR A 431 10.11 -26.04 1.34
C THR A 431 10.11 -26.39 2.82
N ILE A 432 8.94 -26.41 3.47
CA ILE A 432 8.81 -26.87 4.87
C ILE A 432 9.16 -28.36 5.02
N ILE A 433 8.68 -29.21 4.11
CA ILE A 433 8.95 -30.66 4.16
C ILE A 433 10.46 -30.90 4.07
N LYS A 434 11.14 -30.19 3.16
CA LYS A 434 12.61 -30.20 3.07
C LYS A 434 13.29 -29.75 4.36
N TYR A 435 12.73 -28.77 5.08
CA TYR A 435 13.28 -28.30 6.35
C TYR A 435 13.29 -29.36 7.43
N TYR A 436 12.16 -30.05 7.62
CA TYR A 436 12.09 -31.13 8.61
C TYR A 436 13.07 -32.27 8.28
N GLY A 437 13.17 -32.64 6.99
CA GLY A 437 14.12 -33.65 6.52
C GLY A 437 15.59 -33.24 6.67
N LEU A 438 15.97 -32.07 6.15
CA LEU A 438 17.37 -31.63 6.10
C LEU A 438 17.92 -31.20 7.47
N CYS A 439 17.08 -30.67 8.36
CA CYS A 439 17.51 -30.23 9.69
C CYS A 439 17.29 -31.27 10.80
N ASN A 440 16.91 -32.50 10.44
CA ASN A 440 16.64 -33.62 11.35
C ASN A 440 15.67 -33.23 12.46
N ILE A 441 14.53 -32.64 12.08
CA ILE A 441 13.49 -32.20 13.02
C ILE A 441 12.23 -32.99 12.72
N LYS A 442 11.62 -33.58 13.75
CA LYS A 442 10.33 -34.25 13.57
C LYS A 442 9.22 -33.19 13.41
N PRO A 443 8.43 -33.24 12.32
CA PRO A 443 7.24 -32.39 12.19
C PRO A 443 6.22 -32.75 13.26
N LYS A 444 5.40 -31.79 13.66
CA LYS A 444 4.30 -32.03 14.63
C LYS A 444 3.25 -33.01 14.08
N ASP A 445 2.99 -32.93 12.78
CA ASP A 445 1.99 -33.77 12.09
C ASP A 445 2.41 -34.00 10.62
N PRO A 446 3.25 -35.02 10.35
CA PRO A 446 3.78 -35.28 9.00
C PRO A 446 2.69 -35.67 8.00
N GLU A 447 1.67 -36.42 8.43
CA GLU A 447 0.60 -36.91 7.56
C GLU A 447 -0.28 -35.77 7.07
N LYS A 448 -0.64 -34.83 7.96
CA LYS A 448 -1.40 -33.64 7.58
C LYS A 448 -0.62 -32.74 6.62
N LEU A 449 0.68 -32.58 6.83
CA LEU A 449 1.56 -31.80 5.94
C LEU A 449 1.62 -32.39 4.53
N MET A 450 1.81 -33.71 4.41
CA MET A 450 1.84 -34.39 3.12
C MET A 450 0.47 -34.35 2.42
N LYS A 451 -0.62 -34.60 3.16
CA LYS A 451 -1.98 -34.53 2.61
C LYS A 451 -2.31 -33.14 2.07
N LEU A 452 -1.96 -32.09 2.82
CA LEU A 452 -2.18 -30.71 2.38
C LEU A 452 -1.36 -30.35 1.14
N TYR A 453 -0.11 -30.84 1.07
CA TYR A 453 0.74 -30.67 -0.10
C TYR A 453 0.12 -31.32 -1.35
N ASP A 454 -0.36 -32.57 -1.22
CA ASP A 454 -1.00 -33.29 -2.33
C ASP A 454 -2.32 -32.63 -2.76
N GLU A 455 -3.12 -32.10 -1.82
CA GLU A 455 -4.36 -31.37 -2.11
C GLU A 455 -4.09 -30.07 -2.88
N LEU A 456 -3.09 -29.28 -2.47
CA LEU A 456 -2.74 -28.04 -3.15
C LEU A 456 -2.11 -28.30 -4.52
N LYS A 457 -1.22 -29.29 -4.62
CA LYS A 457 -0.61 -29.67 -5.89
C LYS A 457 -1.67 -30.12 -6.89
N LYS A 458 -2.65 -30.94 -6.45
CA LYS A 458 -3.80 -31.33 -7.30
C LYS A 458 -4.60 -30.11 -7.76
N LYS A 459 -4.87 -29.13 -6.88
CA LYS A 459 -5.59 -27.89 -7.25
C LYS A 459 -4.81 -27.02 -8.25
N GLU A 460 -3.48 -27.01 -8.16
CA GLU A 460 -2.61 -26.28 -9.08
C GLU A 460 -2.45 -27.01 -10.43
N ASP A 461 -2.52 -28.34 -10.45
CA ASP A 461 -2.44 -29.18 -11.65
C ASP A 461 -3.77 -29.24 -12.44
N VAL A 462 -4.91 -28.79 -11.86
CA VAL A 462 -6.15 -28.63 -12.63
C VAL A 462 -6.02 -27.36 -13.48
N PRO A 463 -6.01 -27.45 -14.83
CA PRO A 463 -6.03 -26.26 -15.66
C PRO A 463 -7.33 -25.51 -15.33
N LEU A 464 -7.21 -24.22 -14.99
CA LEU A 464 -8.34 -23.30 -14.90
C LEU A 464 -9.07 -23.31 -16.24
N SER A 465 -10.08 -24.18 -16.36
CA SER A 465 -11.07 -24.12 -17.41
C SER A 465 -11.94 -22.90 -17.12
N LEU A 466 -11.69 -21.84 -17.90
CA LEU A 466 -12.54 -20.68 -18.25
C LEU A 466 -13.43 -20.08 -17.16
#